data_AF-A0A9P6T5F7-F1
#
_entry.id   AF-A0A9P6T5F7-F1
#
_cell.length_a   1.000
_cell.length_b   1.000
_cell.length_c   1.000
_cell.angle_alpha   90.00
_cell.angle_beta   90.00
_cell.angle_gamma   90.00
#
_symmetry.space_group_name_H-M   'P 1'
#
loop_
_entity.id
_entity.type
_entity.pdbx_description
1 polymer ?
#
loop_
_entity_poly.entity_id
_entity_poly.type
_entity_poly.pdbx_seq_one_letter_code
_entity_poly.pdbx_strand_id
1 'polypeptide(L)'
;MSSSHRAIYRKIYRTYQRTSNHFKSEIPHSVKSQLRNLISQSTSTSNLNPIINYLIASKAHEDLVKRYNPAGELTDPERLKATVNRVGLNLPKQINFNEPLKR
;
A
#
# COMPACT_ATOMS: atom_id res chain seq x y z
N MET A 1 23.41 19.53 -11.20
CA MET A 1 22.33 19.69 -10.19
C MET A 1 22.77 20.66 -9.10
N SER A 2 22.04 21.77 -8.94
CA SER A 2 22.24 22.75 -7.86
C SER A 2 21.99 22.13 -6.48
N SER A 3 22.55 22.71 -5.41
CA SER A 3 22.44 22.21 -4.03
C SER A 3 20.98 22.03 -3.58
N SER A 4 20.09 22.95 -3.99
CA SER A 4 18.66 22.92 -3.69
C SER A 4 17.96 21.70 -4.31
N HIS A 5 18.25 21.40 -5.58
CA HIS A 5 17.70 20.22 -6.28
C HIS A 5 18.16 18.91 -5.62
N ARG A 6 19.41 18.85 -5.16
CA ARG A 6 19.93 17.68 -4.45
C ARG A 6 19.23 17.48 -3.10
N ALA A 7 18.96 18.55 -2.37
CA ALA A 7 18.27 18.49 -1.08
C ALA A 7 16.85 17.90 -1.24
N ILE A 8 16.11 18.36 -2.24
CA ILE A 8 14.76 17.87 -2.51
C ILE A 8 14.75 16.45 -3.05
N TYR A 9 15.68 16.10 -3.95
CA TYR A 9 15.83 14.72 -4.39
C TYR A 9 16.00 13.77 -3.18
N ARG A 10 16.88 14.11 -2.23
CA ARG A 10 17.08 13.31 -1.02
C ARG A 10 15.83 13.25 -0.15
N LYS A 11 15.08 14.36 -0.05
CA LYS A 11 13.82 14.41 0.70
C LYS A 11 12.80 13.44 0.09
N ILE A 12 12.54 13.54 -1.22
CA ILE A 12 11.63 12.64 -1.96
C ILE A 12 12.08 11.18 -1.84
N TYR A 13 13.38 10.92 -2.01
CA TYR A 13 13.96 9.58 -1.91
C TYR A 13 13.75 8.95 -0.53
N ARG A 14 13.94 9.73 0.55
CA ARG A 14 13.72 9.28 1.92
C ARG A 14 12.24 9.09 2.23
N THR A 15 11.38 10.00 1.76
CA THR A 15 9.94 9.87 1.97
C THR A 15 9.40 8.65 1.25
N TYR A 16 9.81 8.42 0.00
CA TYR A 16 9.42 7.23 -0.76
C TYR A 16 9.80 5.93 -0.03
N GLN A 17 11.04 5.80 0.44
CA GLN A 17 11.45 4.62 1.20
C GLN A 17 10.60 4.45 2.47
N ARG A 18 10.35 5.55 3.19
CA ARG A 18 9.55 5.52 4.42
C ARG A 18 8.08 5.14 4.18
N THR A 19 7.53 5.52 3.04
CA THR A 19 6.14 5.24 2.67
C THR A 19 5.97 3.93 1.91
N SER A 20 7.05 3.32 1.40
CA SER A 20 6.98 2.05 0.69
C SER A 20 6.82 0.88 1.67
N ASN A 21 6.23 -0.21 1.18
CA ASN A 21 6.17 -1.47 1.93
C ASN A 21 7.54 -2.18 2.03
N HIS A 22 8.56 -1.67 1.33
CA HIS A 22 9.91 -2.22 1.28
C HIS A 22 10.94 -1.19 1.79
N PHE A 23 10.80 -0.79 3.06
CA PHE A 23 11.58 0.29 3.69
C PHE A 23 13.11 0.17 3.57
N LYS A 24 13.63 -1.06 3.46
CA LYS A 24 15.08 -1.34 3.38
C LYS A 24 15.53 -1.85 2.01
N SER A 25 14.62 -1.98 1.05
CA SER A 25 14.98 -2.41 -0.30
C SER A 25 15.44 -1.22 -1.13
N GLU A 26 16.36 -1.47 -2.05
CA GLU A 26 16.75 -0.44 -2.98
C GLU A 26 15.57 0.02 -3.84
N ILE A 27 15.45 1.33 -4.03
CA ILE A 27 14.46 1.86 -4.97
C ILE A 27 14.78 1.34 -6.38
N PRO A 28 13.78 0.86 -7.13
CA PRO A 28 13.95 0.43 -8.52
C PRO A 28 14.66 1.49 -9.37
N HIS A 29 15.52 1.04 -10.29
CA HIS A 29 16.29 1.94 -11.13
C HIS A 29 15.40 2.86 -11.98
N SER A 30 14.26 2.35 -12.47
CA SER A 30 13.26 3.12 -13.22
C SER A 30 12.72 4.31 -12.44
N VAL A 31 12.41 4.12 -11.14
CA VAL A 31 11.93 5.20 -10.28
C VAL A 31 13.05 6.21 -10.01
N LYS A 32 14.28 5.74 -9.77
CA LYS A 32 15.45 6.61 -9.60
C LYS A 32 15.70 7.47 -10.85
N SER A 33 15.54 6.94 -12.06
CA SER A 33 15.72 7.70 -13.31
C SER A 33 14.59 8.69 -13.53
N GLN A 34 13.32 8.28 -13.32
CA GLN A 34 12.15 9.15 -13.40
C GLN A 34 12.25 10.34 -12.45
N LEU A 35 12.62 10.11 -11.19
CA LEU A 35 12.82 11.19 -10.21
C LEU A 35 13.90 12.17 -10.65
N ARG A 36 15.01 11.69 -11.21
CA ARG A 36 16.05 12.56 -11.75
C ARG A 36 15.54 13.39 -12.93
N ASN A 37 14.78 12.78 -13.82
CA ASN A 37 14.20 13.47 -14.97
C ASN A 37 13.22 14.56 -14.52
N LEU A 38 12.31 14.25 -13.59
CA LEU A 38 11.36 15.22 -13.03
C LEU A 38 12.05 16.42 -12.38
N ILE A 39 13.11 16.18 -11.60
CA ILE A 39 13.86 17.27 -10.94
C ILE A 39 14.68 18.08 -11.96
N SER A 40 15.13 17.45 -13.04
CA SER A 40 15.87 18.15 -14.10
C SER A 40 14.94 19.00 -14.97
N GLN A 41 13.68 18.57 -15.12
CA GLN A 41 12.64 19.32 -15.84
C GLN A 41 12.01 20.42 -14.99
N SER A 42 11.99 20.28 -13.66
CA SER A 42 11.42 21.30 -12.79
C SER A 42 12.30 22.55 -12.73
N THR A 43 11.74 23.71 -13.06
CA THR A 43 12.42 25.01 -12.94
C THR A 43 12.50 25.51 -11.51
N SER A 44 11.51 25.17 -10.68
CA SER A 44 11.41 25.56 -9.28
C SER A 44 11.24 24.36 -8.36
N THR A 45 11.97 24.41 -7.26
CA THR A 45 11.99 23.38 -6.22
C THR A 45 10.68 23.26 -5.43
N SER A 46 9.93 24.35 -5.33
CA SER A 46 8.59 24.39 -4.70
C SER A 46 7.59 23.46 -5.38
N ASN A 47 7.67 23.32 -6.71
CA ASN A 47 6.76 22.50 -7.52
C ASN A 47 6.88 21.00 -7.23
N LEU A 48 7.91 20.58 -6.51
CA LEU A 48 8.17 19.17 -6.16
C LEU A 48 7.63 18.79 -4.77
N ASN A 49 7.24 19.76 -3.93
CA ASN A 49 6.64 19.49 -2.62
C ASN A 49 5.33 18.68 -2.69
N PRO A 50 4.43 18.89 -3.69
CA PRO A 50 3.22 18.07 -3.84
C PRO A 50 3.50 16.57 -3.96
N ILE A 51 4.62 16.17 -4.58
CA ILE A 51 5.01 14.76 -4.69
C ILE A 51 5.24 14.15 -3.31
N ILE A 52 5.90 14.89 -2.41
CA ILE A 52 6.15 14.45 -1.04
C ILE A 52 4.83 14.29 -0.29
N ASN A 53 3.93 15.26 -0.41
CA ASN A 53 2.62 15.22 0.23
C ASN A 53 1.80 14.04 -0.28
N TYR A 54 1.83 13.78 -1.59
CA TYR A 54 1.17 12.64 -2.20
C TYR A 54 1.67 11.30 -1.65
N LEU A 55 2.98 11.12 -1.52
CA LEU A 55 3.55 9.88 -0.96
C LEU A 55 3.08 9.64 0.49
N ILE A 56 3.07 10.70 1.31
CA ILE A 56 2.61 10.63 2.69
C ILE A 56 1.10 10.31 2.75
N ALA A 57 0.29 11.02 1.96
CA ALA A 57 -1.15 10.82 1.90
C ALA A 57 -1.52 9.41 1.38
N SER A 58 -0.79 8.91 0.38
CA SER A 58 -0.98 7.56 -0.17
C SER A 58 -0.75 6.49 0.88
N LYS A 59 0.30 6.64 1.70
CA LYS A 59 0.57 5.70 2.79
C LYS A 59 -0.49 5.77 3.89
N ALA A 60 -0.87 6.98 4.28
CA ALA A 60 -1.93 7.18 5.27
C ALA A 60 -3.26 6.56 4.79
N HIS A 61 -3.60 6.71 3.52
CA HIS A 61 -4.75 6.07 2.91
C HIS A 61 -4.66 4.54 2.98
N GLU A 62 -3.54 3.95 2.58
CA GLU A 62 -3.32 2.50 2.69
C GLU A 62 -3.51 2.01 4.13
N ASP A 63 -2.95 2.72 5.11
CA ASP A 63 -3.08 2.37 6.52
C ASP A 63 -4.52 2.49 7.02
N LEU A 64 -5.29 3.49 6.57
CA LEU A 64 -6.71 3.65 6.89
C LEU A 64 -7.53 2.51 6.30
N VAL A 65 -7.30 2.16 5.04
CA VAL A 65 -7.98 1.04 4.38
C VAL A 65 -7.71 -0.26 5.15
N LYS A 66 -6.46 -0.53 5.53
CA LYS A 66 -6.10 -1.72 6.32
C LYS A 66 -6.80 -1.78 7.68
N ARG A 67 -6.96 -0.64 8.37
CA ARG A 67 -7.59 -0.60 9.70
C ARG A 67 -9.10 -0.75 9.65
N TYR A 68 -9.75 -0.11 8.69
CA TYR A 68 -11.21 0.00 8.66
C TYR A 68 -11.88 -0.98 7.68
N ASN A 69 -11.11 -1.64 6.80
CA ASN A 69 -11.60 -2.68 5.89
C ASN A 69 -10.83 -4.01 6.04
N PRO A 70 -10.90 -4.67 7.20
CA PRO A 70 -10.20 -5.95 7.42
C PRO A 70 -10.74 -7.09 6.54
N ALA A 71 -11.97 -6.96 6.01
CA ALA A 71 -12.56 -7.95 5.11
C ALA A 71 -12.17 -7.76 3.64
N GLY A 72 -11.47 -6.68 3.29
CA GLY A 72 -11.13 -6.33 1.91
C GLY A 72 -10.11 -7.28 1.26
N GLU A 73 -9.22 -7.87 2.05
CA GLU A 73 -8.21 -8.84 1.56
C GLU A 73 -8.69 -10.29 1.62
N LEU A 74 -9.87 -10.55 2.20
CA LEU A 74 -10.41 -11.90 2.37
C LEU A 74 -10.98 -12.41 1.04
N THR A 75 -10.74 -13.69 0.77
CA THR A 75 -11.45 -14.41 -0.30
C THR A 75 -12.95 -14.52 0.05
N ASP A 76 -13.81 -14.72 -0.95
CA ASP A 76 -15.26 -14.83 -0.74
C ASP A 76 -15.65 -15.83 0.38
N PRO A 77 -15.08 -17.06 0.48
CA PRO A 77 -15.41 -17.96 1.58
C PRO A 77 -14.97 -17.44 2.96
N GLU A 78 -13.84 -16.74 3.02
CA GLU A 78 -13.34 -16.15 4.25
C GLU A 78 -14.16 -14.94 4.69
N ARG A 79 -14.63 -14.12 3.74
CA ARG A 79 -15.57 -13.02 4.01
C ARG A 79 -16.89 -13.56 4.59
N LEU A 80 -17.41 -14.64 4.01
CA LEU A 80 -18.64 -15.27 4.49
C LEU A 80 -18.44 -15.80 5.92
N LYS A 81 -17.33 -16.48 6.19
CA LYS A 81 -16.95 -16.91 7.54
C LYS A 81 -16.84 -15.76 8.53
N ALA A 82 -16.16 -14.68 8.16
CA ALA A 82 -16.02 -13.49 9.02
C ALA A 82 -17.38 -12.84 9.32
N THR A 83 -18.28 -12.81 8.33
CA THR A 83 -19.64 -12.28 8.46
C THR A 83 -20.47 -13.12 9.43
N VAL A 84 -20.43 -14.44 9.28
CA VAL A 84 -21.13 -15.40 10.14
C VAL A 84 -20.62 -15.32 11.59
N ASN A 85 -19.31 -15.21 11.78
CA ASN A 85 -18.72 -15.00 13.10
C ASN A 85 -19.13 -13.65 13.73
N ARG A 86 -19.32 -12.59 12.92
CA ARG A 86 -19.75 -11.27 13.41
C ARG A 86 -21.13 -11.29 14.06
N VAL A 87 -22.00 -12.22 13.63
CA VAL A 87 -23.34 -12.42 14.20
C VAL A 87 -23.36 -13.50 15.29
N GLY A 88 -22.19 -13.99 15.73
CA GLY A 88 -22.09 -15.04 16.75
C GLY A 88 -22.50 -16.44 16.25
N LEU A 89 -22.56 -16.64 14.93
CA LEU A 89 -22.84 -17.93 14.31
C LEU A 89 -21.53 -18.58 13.85
N ASN A 90 -21.56 -19.90 13.62
CA ASN A 90 -20.46 -20.63 13.00
C ASN A 90 -20.79 -20.98 11.56
N LEU A 91 -19.79 -20.92 10.68
CA LEU A 91 -19.96 -21.35 9.29
C LEU A 91 -20.34 -22.85 9.27
N PRO A 92 -21.42 -23.25 8.57
CA PRO A 92 -21.77 -24.66 8.47
C PRO A 92 -20.64 -25.44 7.81
N LYS A 93 -20.44 -26.69 8.26
CA LYS A 93 -19.48 -27.60 7.64
C LYS A 93 -19.87 -27.79 6.18
N GLN A 94 -18.90 -27.64 5.27
CA GLN A 94 -19.13 -27.96 3.87
C GLN A 94 -19.52 -29.44 3.78
N ILE A 95 -20.66 -29.71 3.14
CA ILE A 95 -21.14 -31.07 2.93
C ILE A 95 -20.25 -31.69 1.85
N ASN A 96 -19.43 -32.66 2.24
CA ASN A 96 -18.67 -33.47 1.29
C ASN A 96 -19.63 -34.45 0.64
N PHE A 97 -20.05 -34.20 -0.61
CA PHE A 97 -20.95 -35.09 -1.35
C PHE A 97 -20.36 -36.50 -1.62
N ASN A 98 -19.05 -36.67 -1.43
CA ASN A 98 -18.34 -37.93 -1.61
C ASN A 98 -18.27 -38.78 -0.33
N GLU A 99 -18.62 -38.24 0.84
CA GLU A 99 -18.66 -39.01 2.08
C GLU A 99 -20.10 -39.42 2.42
N PRO A 100 -20.37 -40.70 2.72
CA PRO A 100 -21.71 -41.12 3.12
C PRO A 100 -22.10 -40.47 4.45
N LEU A 101 -23.34 -39.99 4.54
CA LEU A 101 -23.89 -39.39 5.74
C LEU A 101 -23.84 -40.42 6.89
N LYS A 102 -23.00 -40.16 7.90
CA LYS A 102 -23.02 -40.94 9.15
C LYS A 102 -24.34 -40.65 9.88
N ARG A 103 -25.16 -41.68 10.03
CA ARG A 103 -26.38 -41.67 10.84
C ARG A 103 -26.06 -41.72 12.33
#